data_AF-A0A1A0IKT8-F1
#
_entry.id   AF-A0A1A0IKT8-F1
#
_cell.length_a   1.000
_cell.length_b   1.000
_cell.length_c   1.000
_cell.angle_alpha   90.00
_cell.angle_beta   90.00
_cell.angle_gamma   90.00
#
_symmetry.space_group_name_H-M   'P 1'
#
loop_
_entity.id
_entity.type
_entity.pdbx_description
1 polymer ?
#
loop_
_entity_poly.entity_id
_entity_poly.type
_entity_poly.pdbx_seq_one_letter_code
_entity_poly.pdbx_strand_id
1 'polypeptide(L)'
;MSKRRNRRYYAKQAAKESSAGAAAASSMPDRDSRPLEIEYIEALAADDAVYALARELPTKIEGSTGPRRSYHEVLVIFYVSLAGVLGSHRKAAKALSHSRYWSILCAGCALHGIDLNPRPPKRWNCQDARKRILDASTSVTAGHVSELLETLRVRFVIEARALAQRHGCLLVPHRRSLTNPERGNVVYADGKVISSIFTERAVKKREAAGQRVDGELHKEGDKKDLTLGMKFQHIVTRPSTARNSRIFIDMIHTAPDSGGEAAISVQALLDLAAAEPGATTVCYDGAFRGVHLQPLADAGYMIFSPPHETTAALKPFDSLTCACGRTHKLYTRKGTLVAERVDEDGAVHHDRCNLLKLHSTHRTTGRYDWYVTIQLPCGAAHRVRINEPASDGATHRVEYLRQAVAAEDSEPATVYNRIYPYRSDAESANNTIDADWYRGRAISTTCDGQYLVMLGHALARNAYADRLWRHEHPDPGEPPVP
;
A
#
# COMPACT_ATOMS: atom_id res chain seq x y z
N MET A 1 27.95 12.17 -11.80
CA MET A 1 27.56 13.26 -12.73
C MET A 1 26.23 13.06 -13.47
N SER A 2 25.54 11.91 -13.40
CA SER A 2 24.27 11.69 -14.15
C SER A 2 23.00 12.28 -13.50
N LYS A 3 22.97 12.55 -12.18
CA LYS A 3 21.78 13.11 -11.49
C LYS A 3 21.44 14.56 -11.89
N ARG A 4 22.41 15.35 -12.37
CA ARG A 4 22.17 16.74 -12.83
C ARG A 4 21.57 16.83 -14.22
N ARG A 5 21.74 15.81 -15.08
CA ARG A 5 21.21 15.80 -16.45
C ARG A 5 19.71 15.48 -16.49
N ASN A 6 19.23 14.54 -15.66
CA ASN A 6 17.79 14.21 -15.58
C ASN A 6 16.94 15.37 -15.05
N ARG A 7 17.46 16.17 -14.12
CA ARG A 7 16.73 17.31 -13.54
C ARG A 7 16.48 18.44 -14.56
N ARG A 8 17.38 18.63 -15.53
CA ARG A 8 17.22 19.60 -16.63
C ARG A 8 16.28 19.10 -17.73
N TYR A 9 16.17 17.78 -17.91
CA TYR A 9 15.25 17.18 -18.88
C TYR A 9 13.79 17.36 -18.44
N TYR A 10 13.46 17.02 -17.19
CA TYR A 10 12.10 17.20 -16.65
C TYR A 10 11.72 18.67 -16.46
N ALA A 11 12.67 19.55 -16.12
CA ALA A 11 12.41 21.00 -16.04
C ALA A 11 12.10 21.63 -17.41
N LYS A 12 12.68 21.09 -18.51
CA LYS A 12 12.38 21.53 -19.88
C LYS A 12 11.05 20.99 -20.40
N GLN A 13 10.61 19.81 -19.97
CA GLN A 13 9.28 19.29 -20.28
C GLN A 13 8.19 20.09 -19.55
N ALA A 14 8.35 20.34 -18.25
CA ALA A 14 7.41 21.16 -17.46
C ALA A 14 7.26 22.60 -17.98
N ALA A 15 8.35 23.20 -18.52
CA ALA A 15 8.30 24.53 -19.12
C ALA A 15 7.66 24.55 -20.52
N LYS A 16 7.62 23.41 -21.21
CA LYS A 16 7.01 23.27 -22.55
C LYS A 16 5.50 22.99 -22.44
N GLU A 17 5.08 22.31 -21.36
CA GLU A 17 3.67 22.12 -21.00
C GLU A 17 3.02 23.41 -20.49
N SER A 18 3.77 24.28 -19.77
CA SER A 18 3.24 25.56 -19.28
C SER A 18 3.03 26.61 -20.38
N SER A 19 3.66 26.47 -21.55
CA SER A 19 3.60 27.47 -22.63
C SER A 19 2.53 27.18 -23.70
N ALA A 20 1.76 26.09 -23.58
CA ALA A 20 0.82 25.65 -24.62
C ALA A 20 -0.68 25.74 -24.24
N GLY A 21 -1.03 26.34 -23.10
CA GLY A 21 -2.42 26.35 -22.61
C GLY A 21 -2.81 27.62 -21.87
N ALA A 22 -2.54 28.79 -22.45
CA ALA A 22 -3.07 30.05 -21.94
C ALA A 22 -4.34 30.45 -22.71
N ALA A 23 -5.47 29.81 -22.39
CA ALA A 23 -6.82 30.32 -22.68
C ALA A 23 -7.85 29.60 -21.79
N ALA A 24 -8.35 30.31 -20.78
CA ALA A 24 -9.57 30.09 -19.98
C ALA A 24 -10.06 28.63 -19.78
N ALA A 25 -9.73 28.03 -18.64
CA ALA A 25 -10.42 26.86 -18.11
C ALA A 25 -10.51 26.93 -16.57
N SER A 26 -11.70 26.57 -16.06
CA SER A 26 -12.16 26.45 -14.66
C SER A 26 -11.09 26.29 -13.56
N SER A 27 -11.30 26.95 -12.40
CA SER A 27 -10.47 26.93 -11.19
C SER A 27 -10.51 25.61 -10.41
N MET A 28 -10.41 24.48 -11.10
CA MET A 28 -10.58 23.13 -10.52
C MET A 28 -9.23 22.58 -10.04
N PRO A 29 -9.17 21.92 -8.88
CA PRO A 29 -7.98 21.18 -8.48
C PRO A 29 -7.82 19.95 -9.39
N ASP A 30 -6.80 20.00 -10.25
CA ASP A 30 -6.38 18.87 -11.08
C ASP A 30 -5.91 17.71 -10.19
N ARG A 31 -6.41 16.49 -10.45
CA ARG A 31 -6.02 15.27 -9.72
C ARG A 31 -4.52 14.97 -9.80
N ASP A 32 -3.79 15.59 -10.71
CA ASP A 32 -2.33 15.47 -10.83
C ASP A 32 -1.54 16.60 -10.16
N SER A 33 -2.23 17.67 -9.72
CA SER A 33 -1.62 18.81 -9.04
C SER A 33 -1.08 18.47 -7.63
N ARG A 34 -0.26 19.39 -7.09
CA ARG A 34 0.16 19.32 -5.69
C ARG A 34 -0.90 19.99 -4.82
N PRO A 35 -1.44 19.28 -3.82
CA PRO A 35 -2.46 19.86 -2.95
C PRO A 35 -1.92 21.07 -2.19
N LEU A 36 -2.75 22.10 -2.08
CA LEU A 36 -2.53 23.26 -1.23
C LEU A 36 -2.82 22.90 0.23
N GLU A 37 -2.21 23.66 1.14
CA GLU A 37 -2.39 23.46 2.59
C GLU A 37 -3.87 23.59 3.00
N ILE A 38 -4.61 24.53 2.40
CA ILE A 38 -6.04 24.73 2.68
C ILE A 38 -6.90 23.54 2.24
N GLU A 39 -6.56 22.88 1.13
CA GLU A 39 -7.35 21.76 0.63
C GLU A 39 -7.26 20.55 1.56
N TYR A 40 -6.10 20.33 2.21
CA TYR A 40 -5.99 19.34 3.27
C TYR A 40 -6.79 19.72 4.51
N ILE A 41 -6.88 21.00 4.85
CA ILE A 41 -7.70 21.46 5.99
C ILE A 41 -9.19 21.19 5.72
N GLU A 42 -9.67 21.55 4.54
CA GLU A 42 -11.06 21.34 4.12
C GLU A 42 -11.39 19.85 4.02
N ALA A 43 -10.49 19.06 3.42
CA ALA A 43 -10.64 17.61 3.36
C ALA A 43 -10.72 16.97 4.75
N LEU A 44 -9.79 17.30 5.65
CA LEU A 44 -9.78 16.74 7.01
C LEU A 44 -11.01 17.19 7.82
N ALA A 45 -11.52 18.41 7.61
CA ALA A 45 -12.72 18.89 8.29
C ALA A 45 -13.97 18.11 7.89
N ALA A 46 -14.04 17.62 6.65
CA ALA A 46 -15.20 16.93 6.09
C ALA A 46 -15.12 15.39 6.14
N ASP A 47 -14.00 14.84 6.62
CA ASP A 47 -13.75 13.39 6.59
C ASP A 47 -14.19 12.70 7.89
N ASP A 48 -15.17 11.80 7.78
CA ASP A 48 -15.73 11.03 8.89
C ASP A 48 -14.69 10.18 9.64
N ALA A 49 -13.69 9.68 8.93
CA ALA A 49 -12.66 8.81 9.50
C ALA A 49 -11.80 9.58 10.52
N VAL A 50 -11.58 10.88 10.31
CA VAL A 50 -10.90 11.73 11.32
C VAL A 50 -11.62 11.65 12.67
N TYR A 51 -12.94 11.76 12.65
CA TYR A 51 -13.76 11.75 13.85
C TYR A 51 -13.90 10.34 14.41
N ALA A 52 -13.97 9.33 13.55
CA ALA A 52 -13.99 7.94 13.97
C ALA A 52 -12.71 7.54 14.72
N LEU A 53 -11.53 7.91 14.21
CA LEU A 53 -10.25 7.70 14.91
C LEU A 53 -10.17 8.49 16.21
N ALA A 54 -10.68 9.73 16.23
CA ALA A 54 -10.64 10.56 17.43
C ALA A 54 -11.43 9.96 18.61
N ARG A 55 -12.47 9.16 18.35
CA ARG A 55 -13.25 8.46 19.38
C ARG A 55 -12.49 7.34 20.07
N GLU A 56 -11.50 6.76 19.41
CA GLU A 56 -10.63 5.72 19.98
C GLU A 56 -9.55 6.31 20.91
N LEU A 57 -9.36 7.63 20.91
CA LEU A 57 -8.35 8.27 21.75
C LEU A 57 -8.79 8.35 23.22
N PRO A 58 -7.88 8.12 24.18
CA PRO A 58 -8.19 8.23 25.61
C PRO A 58 -8.69 9.63 26.00
N THR A 59 -9.97 9.72 26.34
CA THR A 59 -10.57 10.95 26.87
C THR A 59 -10.26 11.09 28.36
N LYS A 60 -10.25 12.33 28.85
CA LYS A 60 -10.13 12.55 30.29
C LYS A 60 -11.44 12.14 30.96
N ILE A 61 -11.39 11.19 31.89
CA ILE A 61 -12.57 10.81 32.68
C ILE A 61 -13.06 12.04 33.45
N GLU A 62 -14.35 12.33 33.37
CA GLU A 62 -14.98 13.44 34.09
C GLU A 62 -14.78 13.25 35.61
N GLY A 63 -14.30 14.29 36.30
CA GLY A 63 -13.95 14.22 37.73
C GLY A 63 -12.54 13.73 38.07
N SER A 64 -11.74 13.28 37.10
CA SER A 64 -10.33 12.92 37.35
C SER A 64 -9.45 14.14 37.68
N THR A 65 -8.42 13.94 38.51
CA THR A 65 -7.51 14.99 39.00
C THR A 65 -6.75 15.70 37.87
N GLY A 66 -6.32 16.93 38.13
CA GLY A 66 -5.59 17.79 37.20
C GLY A 66 -6.47 18.76 36.39
N PRO A 67 -5.86 19.70 35.63
CA PRO A 67 -6.59 20.73 34.90
C PRO A 67 -7.49 20.15 33.79
N ARG A 68 -8.58 20.86 33.47
CA ARG A 68 -9.38 20.58 32.26
C ARG A 68 -8.50 20.75 31.03
N ARG A 69 -8.62 19.82 30.07
CA ARG A 69 -7.87 19.88 28.82
C ARG A 69 -8.39 21.09 28.01
N SER A 70 -7.49 21.91 27.48
CA SER A 70 -7.89 23.13 26.75
C SER A 70 -8.42 22.87 25.34
N TYR A 71 -8.22 21.66 24.80
CA TYR A 71 -8.64 21.21 23.48
C TYR A 71 -9.05 19.73 23.53
N HIS A 72 -10.00 19.37 22.66
CA HIS A 72 -10.47 17.99 22.46
C HIS A 72 -9.39 17.10 21.80
N GLU A 73 -9.47 15.79 21.98
CA GLU A 73 -8.44 14.84 21.50
C GLU A 73 -8.35 14.75 19.96
N VAL A 74 -9.42 15.12 19.24
CA VAL A 74 -9.42 15.25 17.77
C VAL A 74 -8.30 16.18 17.27
N LEU A 75 -7.83 17.12 18.10
CA LEU A 75 -6.67 17.96 17.80
C LEU A 75 -5.43 17.13 17.44
N VAL A 76 -5.23 15.98 18.09
CA VAL A 76 -4.09 15.10 17.78
C VAL A 76 -4.21 14.54 16.38
N ILE A 77 -5.40 14.07 15.98
CA ILE A 77 -5.62 13.51 14.65
C ILE A 77 -5.34 14.59 13.58
N PHE A 78 -5.93 15.78 13.69
CA PHE A 78 -5.61 16.88 12.77
C PHE A 78 -4.11 17.21 12.74
N TYR A 79 -3.48 17.26 13.91
CA TYR A 79 -2.07 17.62 14.02
C TYR A 79 -1.13 16.61 13.37
N VAL A 80 -1.36 15.31 13.57
CA VAL A 80 -0.50 14.26 13.00
C VAL A 80 -0.78 14.04 11.52
N SER A 81 -2.04 14.21 11.10
CA SER A 81 -2.43 14.20 9.70
C SER A 81 -1.74 15.30 8.90
N LEU A 82 -1.84 16.56 9.38
CA LEU A 82 -1.14 17.69 8.78
C LEU A 82 0.39 17.54 8.87
N ALA A 83 0.93 17.00 9.96
CA ALA A 83 2.36 16.76 10.07
C ALA A 83 2.84 15.76 9.00
N GLY A 84 2.06 14.72 8.74
CA GLY A 84 2.34 13.67 7.76
C GLY A 84 2.36 14.17 6.32
N VAL A 85 1.49 15.12 5.93
CA VAL A 85 1.47 15.66 4.56
C VAL A 85 2.27 16.95 4.37
N LEU A 86 2.52 17.72 5.44
CA LEU A 86 3.36 18.93 5.38
C LEU A 86 4.84 18.65 5.68
N GLY A 87 5.17 17.43 6.12
CA GLY A 87 6.52 17.01 6.43
C GLY A 87 7.10 17.65 7.70
N SER A 88 6.26 18.26 8.54
CA SER A 88 6.75 19.01 9.70
C SER A 88 5.68 19.27 10.75
N HIS A 89 5.95 18.83 11.98
CA HIS A 89 5.21 19.25 13.18
C HIS A 89 5.15 20.77 13.35
N ARG A 90 6.18 21.52 12.95
CA ARG A 90 6.16 22.99 13.04
C ARG A 90 5.18 23.60 12.05
N LYS A 91 5.15 23.10 10.81
CA LYS A 91 4.20 23.57 9.80
C LYS A 91 2.76 23.20 10.18
N ALA A 92 2.53 21.97 10.61
CA ALA A 92 1.22 21.53 11.10
C ALA A 92 0.70 22.40 12.25
N ALA A 93 1.53 22.68 13.25
CA ALA A 93 1.15 23.59 14.34
C ALA A 93 0.88 25.02 13.85
N LYS A 94 1.63 25.50 12.84
CA LYS A 94 1.39 26.82 12.23
C LYS A 94 0.05 26.85 11.48
N ALA A 95 -0.26 25.83 10.70
CA ALA A 95 -1.53 25.69 9.99
C ALA A 95 -2.70 25.67 10.99
N LEU A 96 -2.61 24.86 12.06
CA LEU A 96 -3.63 24.81 13.11
C LEU A 96 -3.79 26.12 13.88
N SER A 97 -2.72 26.92 14.01
CA SER A 97 -2.80 28.25 14.63
C SER A 97 -3.40 29.33 13.73
N HIS A 98 -3.63 29.05 12.45
CA HIS A 98 -4.19 29.99 11.50
C HIS A 98 -5.71 30.10 11.68
N SER A 99 -6.21 31.30 12.00
CA SER A 99 -7.62 31.51 12.38
C SER A 99 -8.62 31.01 11.35
N ARG A 100 -8.38 31.27 10.05
CA ARG A 100 -9.27 30.80 8.98
C ARG A 100 -9.33 29.28 8.90
N TYR A 101 -8.19 28.60 9.05
CA TYR A 101 -8.12 27.14 8.93
C TYR A 101 -8.75 26.49 10.15
N TRP A 102 -8.47 27.04 11.33
CA TRP A 102 -9.09 26.59 12.57
C TRP A 102 -10.61 26.73 12.53
N SER A 103 -11.14 27.82 11.99
CA SER A 103 -12.59 28.01 11.83
C SER A 103 -13.24 26.92 10.97
N ILE A 104 -12.57 26.46 9.91
CA ILE A 104 -13.06 25.37 9.05
C ILE A 104 -13.08 24.05 9.84
N LEU A 105 -12.01 23.75 10.58
CA LEU A 105 -11.94 22.55 11.42
C LEU A 105 -12.98 22.59 12.56
N CYS A 106 -13.21 23.75 13.18
CA CYS A 106 -14.27 23.95 14.17
C CYS A 106 -15.65 23.68 13.58
N ALA A 107 -15.94 24.18 12.37
CA ALA A 107 -17.21 23.95 11.70
C ALA A 107 -17.41 22.45 11.41
N GLY A 108 -16.39 21.77 10.90
CA GLY A 108 -16.42 20.31 10.71
C GLY A 108 -16.69 19.58 12.03
N CYS A 109 -15.94 19.90 13.08
CA CYS A 109 -16.13 19.30 14.41
C CYS A 109 -17.55 19.50 14.95
N ALA A 110 -18.15 20.68 14.76
CA ALA A 110 -19.50 20.96 15.21
C ALA A 110 -20.55 20.05 14.53
N LEU A 111 -20.37 19.72 13.25
CA LEU A 111 -21.24 18.77 12.54
C LEU A 111 -21.17 17.35 13.14
N HIS A 112 -20.06 17.02 13.81
CA HIS A 112 -19.88 15.74 14.51
C HIS A 112 -20.12 15.84 16.02
N GLY A 113 -20.74 16.92 16.50
CA GLY A 113 -21.06 17.12 17.92
C GLY A 113 -19.84 17.37 18.81
N ILE A 114 -18.71 17.78 18.23
CA ILE A 114 -17.48 18.13 18.96
C ILE A 114 -17.38 19.64 19.07
N ASP A 115 -17.56 20.16 20.28
CA ASP A 115 -17.35 21.58 20.57
C ASP A 115 -15.84 21.85 20.79
N LEU A 116 -15.21 22.46 19.80
CA LEU A 116 -13.82 22.90 19.88
C LEU A 116 -13.71 24.32 20.43
N ASN A 117 -12.66 24.56 21.21
CA ASN A 117 -12.29 25.92 21.58
C ASN A 117 -12.12 26.79 20.32
N PRO A 118 -12.87 27.89 20.15
CA PRO A 118 -12.82 28.70 18.94
C PRO A 118 -11.49 29.44 18.79
N ARG A 119 -10.69 29.55 19.86
CA ARG A 119 -9.34 30.09 19.79
C ARG A 119 -8.40 29.02 19.21
N PRO A 120 -7.61 29.32 18.17
CA PRO A 120 -6.69 28.35 17.60
C PRO A 120 -5.63 27.86 18.61
N PRO A 121 -5.24 26.57 18.56
CA PRO A 121 -4.20 26.03 19.40
C PRO A 121 -2.85 26.68 19.11
N LYS A 122 -2.08 26.91 20.17
CA LYS A 122 -0.66 27.25 20.03
C LYS A 122 0.14 25.97 19.82
N ARG A 123 1.37 26.10 19.31
CA ARG A 123 2.28 24.96 19.09
C ARG A 123 2.42 24.05 20.31
N TRP A 124 2.53 24.63 21.50
CA TRP A 124 2.68 23.83 22.73
C TRP A 124 1.42 23.01 23.04
N ASN A 125 0.22 23.47 22.67
CA ASN A 125 -1.02 22.70 22.81
C ASN A 125 -1.00 21.45 21.92
N CYS A 126 -0.59 21.59 20.66
CA CYS A 126 -0.46 20.45 19.74
C CYS A 126 0.59 19.45 20.22
N GLN A 127 1.73 19.95 20.71
CA GLN A 127 2.81 19.10 21.22
C GLN A 127 2.42 18.37 22.50
N ASP A 128 1.74 19.05 23.43
CA ASP A 128 1.20 18.45 24.65
C ASP A 128 0.20 17.35 24.31
N ALA A 129 -0.78 17.62 23.44
CA ALA A 129 -1.78 16.64 23.04
C ALA A 129 -1.14 15.39 22.43
N ARG A 130 -0.18 15.57 21.50
CA ARG A 130 0.58 14.44 20.94
C ARG A 130 1.37 13.69 22.02
N LYS A 131 2.03 14.41 22.93
CA LYS A 131 2.81 13.77 24.01
C LYS A 131 1.92 12.91 24.88
N ARG A 132 0.73 13.38 25.26
CA ARG A 132 -0.23 12.62 26.07
C ARG A 132 -0.64 11.31 25.40
N ILE A 133 -0.90 11.33 24.09
CA ILE A 133 -1.18 10.11 23.34
C ILE A 133 0.03 9.18 23.35
N LEU A 134 1.24 9.69 23.10
CA LEU A 134 2.45 8.86 23.11
C LEU A 134 2.79 8.29 24.50
N ASP A 135 2.55 9.05 25.57
CA ASP A 135 2.74 8.58 26.93
C ASP A 135 1.73 7.46 27.24
N ALA A 136 0.46 7.64 26.86
CA ALA A 136 -0.58 6.61 26.99
C ALA A 136 -0.32 5.39 26.08
N SER A 137 0.42 5.59 24.99
CA SER A 137 0.77 4.59 23.98
C SER A 137 2.19 4.05 24.17
N THR A 138 2.79 4.17 25.37
CA THR A 138 4.18 3.73 25.55
C THR A 138 4.24 2.21 25.54
N SER A 139 4.77 1.65 24.45
CA SER A 139 5.07 0.22 24.38
C SER A 139 6.06 -0.18 25.49
N VAL A 140 5.77 -1.30 26.16
CA VAL A 140 6.63 -1.91 27.19
C VAL A 140 7.88 -2.54 26.57
N THR A 141 7.86 -2.81 25.25
CA THR A 141 8.94 -3.47 24.51
C THR A 141 9.44 -2.59 23.37
N ALA A 142 10.75 -2.37 23.30
CA ALA A 142 11.37 -1.62 22.20
C ALA A 142 11.02 -2.25 20.84
N GLY A 143 10.75 -1.41 19.83
CA GLY A 143 10.40 -1.85 18.48
C GLY A 143 8.97 -2.38 18.29
N HIS A 144 8.18 -2.51 19.36
CA HIS A 144 6.78 -2.90 19.28
C HIS A 144 5.86 -1.70 19.38
N VAL A 145 4.71 -1.80 18.73
CA VAL A 145 3.68 -0.77 18.73
C VAL A 145 2.73 -1.02 19.90
N SER A 146 2.28 0.05 20.55
CA SER A 146 1.24 -0.04 21.57
C SER A 146 -0.14 -0.44 21.06
N GLU A 147 -0.93 -1.03 21.96
CA GLU A 147 -2.33 -1.42 21.72
C GLU A 147 -3.20 -0.25 21.24
N LEU A 148 -2.97 0.96 21.75
CA LEU A 148 -3.69 2.15 21.28
C LEU A 148 -3.45 2.44 19.80
N LEU A 149 -2.20 2.31 19.32
CA LEU A 149 -1.90 2.56 17.92
C LEU A 149 -2.41 1.44 17.01
N GLU A 150 -2.42 0.19 17.46
CA GLU A 150 -3.10 -0.88 16.73
C GLU A 150 -4.62 -0.67 16.70
N THR A 151 -5.23 -0.16 17.77
CA THR A 151 -6.65 0.21 17.79
C THR A 151 -6.95 1.31 16.76
N LEU A 152 -6.11 2.35 16.71
CA LEU A 152 -6.22 3.42 15.72
C LEU A 152 -6.03 2.90 14.29
N ARG A 153 -5.08 1.98 14.07
CA ARG A 153 -4.92 1.31 12.77
C ARG A 153 -6.16 0.52 12.38
N VAL A 154 -6.69 -0.32 13.27
CA VAL A 154 -7.88 -1.14 12.99
C VAL A 154 -9.05 -0.24 12.59
N ARG A 155 -9.27 0.86 13.34
CA ARG A 155 -10.26 1.86 12.97
C ARG A 155 -9.97 2.47 11.59
N PHE A 156 -8.73 2.90 11.34
CA PHE A 156 -8.33 3.42 10.03
C PHE A 156 -8.62 2.44 8.88
N VAL A 157 -8.30 1.15 9.04
CA VAL A 157 -8.54 0.11 8.02
C VAL A 157 -10.03 -0.01 7.71
N ILE A 158 -10.90 0.02 8.72
CA ILE A 158 -12.36 -0.03 8.54
C ILE A 158 -12.83 1.14 7.68
N GLU A 159 -12.43 2.36 8.03
CA GLU A 159 -12.86 3.57 7.32
C GLU A 159 -12.27 3.64 5.90
N ALA A 160 -11.01 3.23 5.74
CA ALA A 160 -10.34 3.21 4.45
C ALA A 160 -10.96 2.21 3.47
N ARG A 161 -11.40 1.05 3.95
CA ARG A 161 -12.12 0.06 3.14
C ARG A 161 -13.47 0.59 2.68
N ALA A 162 -14.24 1.20 3.59
CA ALA A 162 -15.50 1.83 3.24
C ALA A 162 -15.30 2.94 2.19
N LEU A 163 -14.26 3.76 2.34
CA LEU A 163 -13.88 4.78 1.35
C LEU A 163 -13.53 4.15 -0.01
N ALA A 164 -12.75 3.07 -0.01
CA ALA A 164 -12.39 2.36 -1.24
C ALA A 164 -13.63 1.85 -1.99
N GLN A 165 -14.58 1.25 -1.27
CA GLN A 165 -15.85 0.80 -1.85
C GLN A 165 -16.66 1.94 -2.44
N ARG A 166 -16.76 3.10 -1.74
CA ARG A 166 -17.42 4.31 -2.29
C ARG A 166 -16.79 4.79 -3.59
N HIS A 167 -15.47 4.63 -3.74
CA HIS A 167 -14.73 5.02 -4.95
C HIS A 167 -14.76 3.96 -6.05
N GLY A 168 -15.53 2.88 -5.87
CA GLY A 168 -15.63 1.79 -6.84
C GLY A 168 -14.51 0.75 -6.76
N CYS A 169 -13.66 0.81 -5.74
CA CYS A 169 -12.64 -0.21 -5.47
C CYS A 169 -13.17 -1.32 -4.57
N LEU A 170 -12.55 -2.50 -4.62
CA LEU A 170 -12.88 -3.65 -3.76
C LEU A 170 -14.34 -4.14 -3.85
N LEU A 171 -15.09 -3.70 -4.87
CA LEU A 171 -16.45 -4.15 -5.12
C LEU A 171 -16.43 -5.57 -5.69
N VAL A 172 -17.35 -6.44 -5.24
CA VAL A 172 -17.49 -7.77 -5.83
C VAL A 172 -18.13 -7.62 -7.21
N PRO A 173 -17.44 -7.96 -8.32
CA PRO A 173 -18.00 -7.78 -9.66
C PRO A 173 -19.21 -8.70 -9.88
N HIS A 174 -20.23 -8.21 -10.60
CA HIS A 174 -21.42 -9.01 -10.98
C HIS A 174 -21.06 -10.28 -11.77
N ARG A 175 -19.91 -10.29 -12.46
CA ARG A 175 -19.26 -11.50 -13.01
C ARG A 175 -17.82 -11.56 -12.50
N ARG A 176 -17.53 -12.51 -11.63
CA ARG A 176 -16.21 -12.71 -11.02
C ARG A 176 -15.19 -13.25 -12.04
N SER A 177 -14.61 -12.38 -12.86
CA SER A 177 -13.47 -12.76 -13.70
C SER A 177 -12.16 -12.59 -12.95
N LEU A 178 -11.84 -13.56 -12.08
CA LEU A 178 -10.60 -13.57 -11.29
C LEU A 178 -9.32 -13.57 -12.14
N THR A 179 -9.43 -13.90 -13.43
CA THR A 179 -8.32 -13.99 -14.37
C THR A 179 -8.21 -12.77 -15.29
N ASN A 180 -9.13 -11.82 -15.17
CA ASN A 180 -9.12 -10.56 -15.90
C ASN A 180 -9.55 -9.41 -14.97
N PRO A 181 -8.76 -9.10 -13.94
CA PRO A 181 -9.17 -8.15 -12.90
C PRO A 181 -9.25 -6.73 -13.43
N GLU A 182 -10.22 -5.99 -12.92
CA GLU A 182 -10.35 -4.54 -13.07
C GLU A 182 -9.45 -3.83 -12.06
N ARG A 183 -9.03 -2.60 -12.38
CA ARG A 183 -8.07 -1.84 -11.56
C ARG A 183 -8.54 -1.68 -10.11
N GLY A 184 -9.82 -1.39 -9.89
CA GLY A 184 -10.40 -1.21 -8.56
C GLY A 184 -10.36 -2.47 -7.68
N ASN A 185 -10.18 -3.65 -8.27
CA ASN A 185 -10.02 -4.91 -7.54
C ASN A 185 -8.56 -5.31 -7.31
N VAL A 186 -7.61 -4.48 -7.76
CA VAL A 186 -6.18 -4.66 -7.53
C VAL A 186 -5.77 -3.89 -6.29
N VAL A 187 -5.09 -4.58 -5.38
CA VAL A 187 -4.38 -4.00 -4.25
C VAL A 187 -2.87 -4.11 -4.47
N TYR A 188 -2.16 -3.10 -3.99
CA TYR A 188 -0.70 -3.05 -4.02
C TYR A 188 -0.21 -3.10 -2.59
N ALA A 189 0.72 -3.99 -2.31
CA ALA A 189 1.39 -4.05 -1.02
C ALA A 189 2.89 -3.79 -1.24
N ASP A 190 3.47 -2.95 -0.40
CA ASP A 190 4.91 -2.69 -0.42
C ASP A 190 5.43 -2.21 0.93
N GLY A 191 6.71 -2.42 1.17
CA GLY A 191 7.38 -2.01 2.38
C GLY A 191 8.37 -0.88 2.16
N LYS A 192 8.34 0.08 3.07
CA LYS A 192 9.17 1.26 3.04
C LYS A 192 9.92 1.42 4.35
N VAL A 193 11.24 1.62 4.24
CA VAL A 193 12.05 2.09 5.35
C VAL A 193 11.99 3.61 5.38
N ILE A 194 11.48 4.14 6.48
CA ILE A 194 11.45 5.55 6.79
C ILE A 194 12.74 5.92 7.50
N SER A 195 13.58 6.70 6.81
CA SER A 195 14.90 7.07 7.33
C SER A 195 14.80 7.95 8.58
N SER A 196 15.64 7.70 9.57
CA SER A 196 15.76 8.52 10.77
C SER A 196 16.26 9.93 10.46
N ILE A 197 15.87 10.90 11.30
CA ILE A 197 16.45 12.26 11.28
C ILE A 197 17.89 12.31 11.74
N PHE A 198 18.33 11.29 12.48
CA PHE A 198 19.66 11.22 13.03
C PHE A 198 20.52 10.21 12.29
N THR A 199 21.83 10.45 12.30
CA THR A 199 22.81 9.43 11.93
C THR A 199 22.99 8.46 13.10
N GLU A 200 23.50 7.27 12.85
CA GLU A 200 23.77 6.27 13.89
C GLU A 200 24.62 6.85 15.05
N ARG A 201 25.67 7.62 14.72
CA ARG A 201 26.51 8.31 15.71
C ARG A 201 25.69 9.30 16.57
N ALA A 202 24.74 10.02 15.97
CA ALA A 202 23.91 10.96 16.68
C ALA A 202 22.85 10.26 17.55
N VAL A 203 22.36 9.09 17.14
CA VAL A 203 21.50 8.23 17.96
C VAL A 203 22.24 7.77 19.21
N LYS A 204 23.43 7.15 19.08
CA LYS A 204 24.25 6.71 20.22
C LYS A 204 24.52 7.84 21.22
N LYS A 205 24.82 9.05 20.73
CA LYS A 205 25.04 10.23 21.59
C LYS A 205 23.78 10.65 22.35
N ARG A 206 22.60 10.54 21.74
CA ARG A 206 21.32 10.91 22.35
C ARG A 206 20.86 9.87 23.36
N GLU A 207 21.02 8.59 23.04
CA GLU A 207 20.75 7.48 23.96
C GLU A 207 21.64 7.57 25.20
N ALA A 208 22.94 7.87 25.04
CA ALA A 208 23.85 8.14 26.16
C ALA A 208 23.43 9.36 27.01
N ALA A 209 22.65 10.29 26.44
CA ALA A 209 22.06 11.42 27.14
C ALA A 209 20.65 11.12 27.70
N GLY A 210 20.23 9.85 27.73
CA GLY A 210 18.94 9.39 28.24
C GLY A 210 17.74 9.69 27.31
N GLN A 211 17.98 10.06 26.05
CA GLN A 211 16.90 10.31 25.09
C GLN A 211 16.57 9.05 24.31
N ARG A 212 15.29 8.67 24.30
CA ARG A 212 14.80 7.56 23.49
C ARG A 212 14.78 7.94 22.00
N VAL A 213 15.49 7.16 21.19
CA VAL A 213 15.48 7.25 19.73
C VAL A 213 15.34 5.84 19.19
N ASP A 214 14.18 5.51 18.66
CA ASP A 214 13.90 4.23 18.02
C ASP A 214 14.33 4.29 16.56
N GLY A 215 15.05 3.27 16.11
CA GLY A 215 15.49 3.14 14.73
C GLY A 215 16.49 2.01 14.56
N GLU A 216 16.39 1.32 13.44
CA GLU A 216 17.15 0.13 13.13
C GLU A 216 17.83 0.24 11.78
N LEU A 217 18.91 -0.52 11.61
CA LEU A 217 19.64 -0.56 10.36
C LEU A 217 18.97 -1.55 9.41
N HIS A 218 18.42 -1.03 8.32
CA HIS A 218 17.81 -1.83 7.27
C HIS A 218 18.63 -1.75 5.99
N LYS A 219 18.75 -2.88 5.28
CA LYS A 219 19.25 -2.90 3.90
C LYS A 219 18.13 -2.45 2.97
N GLU A 220 18.35 -1.37 2.21
CA GLU A 220 17.37 -0.86 1.23
C GLU A 220 17.83 -1.23 -0.18
N GLY A 221 17.16 -2.20 -0.80
CA GLY A 221 17.53 -2.73 -2.12
C GLY A 221 18.98 -3.22 -2.18
N ASP A 222 19.68 -2.85 -3.25
CA ASP A 222 21.09 -3.19 -3.49
C ASP A 222 22.10 -2.19 -2.91
N LYS A 223 21.64 -1.24 -2.08
CA LYS A 223 22.55 -0.28 -1.46
C LYS A 223 23.52 -1.02 -0.52
N LYS A 224 24.81 -0.68 -0.64
CA LYS A 224 25.86 -1.19 0.26
C LYS A 224 25.72 -0.64 1.68
N ASP A 225 25.18 0.58 1.81
CA ASP A 225 25.02 1.25 3.10
C ASP A 225 23.65 0.94 3.71
N LEU A 226 23.66 0.59 5.00
CA LEU A 226 22.43 0.37 5.77
C LEU A 226 21.75 1.72 6.06
N THR A 227 20.42 1.72 5.97
CA THR A 227 19.58 2.87 6.29
C THR A 227 19.06 2.73 7.71
N LEU A 228 19.46 3.65 8.59
CA LEU A 228 18.89 3.77 9.93
C LEU A 228 17.47 4.33 9.82
N GLY A 229 16.47 3.61 10.28
CA GLY A 229 15.07 4.00 10.13
C GLY A 229 14.10 3.02 10.75
N MET A 230 12.85 3.14 10.39
CA MET A 230 11.78 2.21 10.78
C MET A 230 11.07 1.71 9.56
N LYS A 231 10.63 0.44 9.58
CA LYS A 231 10.03 -0.18 8.40
C LYS A 231 8.51 -0.27 8.54
N PHE A 232 7.80 0.14 7.50
CA PHE A 232 6.34 0.08 7.42
C PHE A 232 5.92 -0.64 6.14
N GLN A 233 4.96 -1.56 6.25
CA GLN A 233 4.19 -2.05 5.11
C GLN A 233 2.98 -1.17 4.90
N HIS A 234 2.57 -1.00 3.66
CA HIS A 234 1.30 -0.36 3.35
C HIS A 234 0.58 -1.11 2.25
N ILE A 235 -0.75 -1.13 2.34
CA ILE A 235 -1.63 -1.65 1.29
C ILE A 235 -2.37 -0.45 0.71
N VAL A 236 -2.39 -0.34 -0.61
CA VAL A 236 -3.10 0.73 -1.33
C VAL A 236 -3.95 0.15 -2.44
N THR A 237 -5.02 0.86 -2.79
CA THR A 237 -5.79 0.63 -4.02
C THR A 237 -6.05 1.94 -4.72
N ARG A 238 -6.56 1.86 -5.96
CA ARG A 238 -6.75 3.04 -6.80
C ARG A 238 -7.83 2.82 -7.86
N PRO A 239 -8.85 3.69 -7.94
CA PRO A 239 -9.91 3.56 -8.92
C PRO A 239 -9.47 4.00 -10.32
N SER A 240 -8.47 4.89 -10.43
CA SER A 240 -8.03 5.48 -11.71
C SER A 240 -6.52 5.70 -11.80
N THR A 241 -6.01 6.24 -12.91
CA THR A 241 -4.59 6.61 -13.08
C THR A 241 -4.24 7.97 -12.46
N ALA A 242 -5.21 8.72 -11.95
CA ALA A 242 -5.04 10.12 -11.54
C ALA A 242 -4.36 10.25 -10.16
N ARG A 243 -3.27 11.03 -10.04
CA ARG A 243 -2.27 10.97 -8.94
C ARG A 243 -2.88 10.94 -7.54
N ASN A 244 -3.86 11.78 -7.29
CA ASN A 244 -4.46 11.96 -5.97
C ASN A 244 -5.72 11.11 -5.71
N SER A 245 -6.02 10.11 -6.55
CA SER A 245 -7.12 9.15 -6.32
C SER A 245 -6.74 7.92 -5.49
N ARG A 246 -5.50 7.85 -4.99
CA ARG A 246 -5.02 6.68 -4.23
C ARG A 246 -5.67 6.63 -2.85
N ILE A 247 -6.03 5.42 -2.45
CA ILE A 247 -6.55 5.12 -1.12
C ILE A 247 -5.58 4.17 -0.42
N PHE A 248 -5.06 4.60 0.72
CA PHE A 248 -4.33 3.75 1.65
C PHE A 248 -5.33 2.92 2.43
N ILE A 249 -5.23 1.60 2.33
CA ILE A 249 -6.10 0.62 3.01
C ILE A 249 -5.53 0.26 4.37
N ASP A 250 -4.21 0.04 4.45
CA ASP A 250 -3.54 -0.37 5.68
C ASP A 250 -2.13 0.22 5.76
N MET A 251 -1.64 0.38 6.99
CA MET A 251 -0.32 0.89 7.34
C MET A 251 0.17 0.12 8.55
N ILE A 252 1.27 -0.63 8.42
CA ILE A 252 1.67 -1.65 9.39
C ILE A 252 3.13 -1.46 9.75
N HIS A 253 3.45 -1.36 11.04
CA HIS A 253 4.84 -1.39 11.46
C HIS A 253 5.43 -2.81 11.35
N THR A 254 6.62 -2.93 10.77
CA THR A 254 7.39 -4.18 10.73
C THR A 254 8.46 -4.17 11.82
N ALA A 255 8.17 -4.81 12.94
CA ALA A 255 9.11 -4.98 14.04
C ALA A 255 10.25 -5.96 13.69
N PRO A 256 11.39 -5.91 14.40
CA PRO A 256 12.38 -6.99 14.39
C PRO A 256 11.75 -8.35 14.61
N ASP A 257 12.31 -9.39 13.97
CA ASP A 257 11.98 -10.79 14.21
C ASP A 257 10.55 -11.23 13.89
N SER A 258 9.74 -10.38 13.25
CA SER A 258 8.35 -10.64 12.88
C SER A 258 8.15 -11.62 11.70
N GLY A 259 9.12 -12.52 11.46
CA GLY A 259 9.10 -13.44 10.30
C GLY A 259 9.48 -12.79 8.95
N GLY A 260 9.87 -11.51 8.96
CA GLY A 260 10.25 -10.74 7.78
C GLY A 260 9.08 -10.00 7.12
N GLU A 261 9.41 -9.07 6.22
CA GLU A 261 8.43 -8.17 5.59
C GLU A 261 7.36 -8.92 4.80
N ALA A 262 7.76 -9.95 4.06
CA ALA A 262 6.85 -10.68 3.19
C ALA A 262 5.79 -11.44 4.00
N ALA A 263 6.12 -11.93 5.20
CA ALA A 263 5.18 -12.61 6.07
C ALA A 263 4.10 -11.66 6.60
N ILE A 264 4.49 -10.46 7.05
CA ILE A 264 3.52 -9.42 7.47
C ILE A 264 2.62 -9.02 6.30
N SER A 265 3.19 -8.77 5.12
CA SER A 265 2.40 -8.39 3.94
C SER A 265 1.42 -9.49 3.54
N VAL A 266 1.85 -10.76 3.57
CA VAL A 266 0.96 -11.90 3.32
C VAL A 266 -0.18 -11.93 4.33
N GLN A 267 0.10 -11.83 5.63
CA GLN A 267 -0.96 -11.86 6.65
C GLN A 267 -1.98 -10.73 6.45
N ALA A 268 -1.51 -9.50 6.24
CA ALA A 268 -2.39 -8.36 6.00
C ALA A 268 -3.25 -8.50 4.73
N LEU A 269 -2.70 -9.09 3.68
CA LEU A 269 -3.45 -9.41 2.46
C LEU A 269 -4.48 -10.52 2.71
N LEU A 270 -4.17 -11.55 3.51
CA LEU A 270 -5.12 -12.59 3.88
C LEU A 270 -6.28 -12.03 4.71
N ASP A 271 -5.98 -11.17 5.67
CA ASP A 271 -6.99 -10.47 6.48
C ASP A 271 -7.88 -9.60 5.58
N LEU A 272 -7.29 -8.91 4.60
CA LEU A 272 -8.04 -8.14 3.62
C LEU A 272 -8.91 -9.02 2.72
N ALA A 273 -8.42 -10.15 2.21
CA ALA A 273 -9.23 -11.06 1.39
C ALA A 273 -10.42 -11.64 2.18
N ALA A 274 -10.22 -11.97 3.45
CA ALA A 274 -11.27 -12.47 4.32
C ALA A 274 -12.37 -11.43 4.54
N ALA A 275 -11.98 -10.16 4.65
CA ALA A 275 -12.89 -9.07 4.97
C ALA A 275 -13.49 -8.37 3.73
N GLU A 276 -12.80 -8.41 2.59
CA GLU A 276 -13.15 -7.76 1.33
C GLU A 276 -13.08 -8.75 0.15
N PRO A 277 -14.17 -9.47 -0.16
CA PRO A 277 -14.18 -10.46 -1.25
C PRO A 277 -13.95 -9.89 -2.66
N GLY A 278 -13.98 -8.56 -2.82
CA GLY A 278 -13.61 -7.85 -4.04
C GLY A 278 -12.13 -7.48 -4.13
N ALA A 279 -11.33 -7.70 -3.09
CA ALA A 279 -9.87 -7.69 -3.20
C ALA A 279 -9.41 -8.99 -3.89
N THR A 280 -9.50 -9.06 -5.21
CA THR A 280 -9.25 -10.30 -5.97
C THR A 280 -7.83 -10.41 -6.51
N THR A 281 -7.06 -9.32 -6.48
CA THR A 281 -5.76 -9.27 -7.13
C THR A 281 -4.75 -8.50 -6.31
N VAL A 282 -3.54 -9.04 -6.22
CA VAL A 282 -2.42 -8.40 -5.54
C VAL A 282 -1.25 -8.19 -6.49
N CYS A 283 -0.70 -6.98 -6.47
CA CYS A 283 0.58 -6.64 -7.06
C CYS A 283 1.59 -6.40 -5.93
N TYR A 284 2.73 -7.11 -5.99
CA TYR A 284 3.80 -6.99 -5.00
C TYR A 284 5.15 -6.90 -5.72
N ASP A 285 5.93 -5.85 -5.44
CA ASP A 285 7.19 -5.58 -6.15
C ASP A 285 8.31 -6.53 -5.71
N GLY A 286 8.30 -6.97 -4.45
CA GLY A 286 9.24 -7.96 -3.96
C GLY A 286 9.03 -9.34 -4.59
N ALA A 287 10.08 -10.15 -4.60
CA ALA A 287 10.00 -11.51 -5.13
C ALA A 287 9.41 -12.47 -4.09
N PHE A 288 8.09 -12.68 -4.15
CA PHE A 288 7.45 -13.68 -3.31
C PHE A 288 7.95 -15.10 -3.63
N ARG A 289 8.19 -15.86 -2.57
CA ARG A 289 8.53 -17.28 -2.60
C ARG A 289 7.28 -18.14 -2.48
N GLY A 290 7.39 -19.43 -2.72
CA GLY A 290 6.29 -20.38 -2.62
C GLY A 290 5.49 -20.28 -1.34
N VAL A 291 6.20 -20.13 -0.21
CA VAL A 291 5.62 -19.96 1.13
C VAL A 291 4.71 -18.72 1.27
N HIS A 292 4.93 -17.68 0.45
CA HIS A 292 4.12 -16.46 0.43
C HIS A 292 2.99 -16.57 -0.61
N LEU A 293 3.27 -17.18 -1.77
CA LEU A 293 2.33 -17.28 -2.88
C LEU A 293 1.19 -18.27 -2.61
N GLN A 294 1.51 -19.40 -1.98
CA GLN A 294 0.56 -20.47 -1.73
C GLN A 294 -0.64 -20.00 -0.90
N PRO A 295 -0.46 -19.38 0.29
CA PRO A 295 -1.61 -18.92 1.08
C PRO A 295 -2.44 -17.86 0.35
N LEU A 296 -1.81 -16.94 -0.40
CA LEU A 296 -2.53 -15.93 -1.18
C LEU A 296 -3.36 -16.56 -2.32
N ALA A 297 -2.80 -17.55 -3.02
CA ALA A 297 -3.51 -18.26 -4.09
C ALA A 297 -4.69 -19.06 -3.51
N ASP A 298 -4.48 -19.73 -2.37
CA ASP A 298 -5.53 -20.44 -1.63
C ASP A 298 -6.65 -19.49 -1.17
N ALA A 299 -6.34 -18.24 -0.83
CA ALA A 299 -7.32 -17.21 -0.49
C ALA A 299 -8.07 -16.63 -1.71
N GLY A 300 -7.65 -16.98 -2.94
CA GLY A 300 -8.32 -16.57 -4.16
C GLY A 300 -7.72 -15.34 -4.84
N TYR A 301 -6.53 -14.90 -4.43
CA TYR A 301 -5.81 -13.84 -5.14
C TYR A 301 -5.28 -14.32 -6.49
N MET A 302 -5.43 -13.49 -7.51
CA MET A 302 -4.52 -13.47 -8.66
C MET A 302 -3.28 -12.66 -8.28
N ILE A 303 -2.11 -13.27 -8.38
CA ILE A 303 -0.86 -12.72 -7.84
C ILE A 303 0.06 -12.26 -8.96
N PHE A 304 0.46 -11.00 -8.92
CA PHE A 304 1.47 -10.41 -9.79
C PHE A 304 2.69 -10.02 -8.95
N SER A 305 3.73 -10.86 -9.02
CA SER A 305 5.02 -10.65 -8.36
C SER A 305 6.11 -11.21 -9.27
N PRO A 306 7.28 -10.54 -9.37
CA PRO A 306 8.33 -10.96 -10.26
C PRO A 306 8.87 -12.35 -9.87
N PRO A 307 9.24 -13.20 -10.85
CA PRO A 307 9.98 -14.42 -10.57
C PRO A 307 11.36 -14.07 -10.01
N HIS A 308 11.88 -14.91 -9.13
CA HIS A 308 13.26 -14.78 -8.64
C HIS A 308 14.22 -15.59 -9.50
N GLU A 309 15.53 -15.37 -9.33
CA GLU A 309 16.57 -15.99 -10.17
C GLU A 309 16.46 -17.51 -10.24
N THR A 310 16.16 -18.20 -9.12
CA THR A 310 16.05 -19.67 -9.14
C THR A 310 14.82 -20.20 -9.88
N THR A 311 13.80 -19.35 -10.12
CA THR A 311 12.65 -19.68 -11.00
C THR A 311 12.90 -19.38 -12.47
N ALA A 312 13.98 -18.67 -12.80
CA ALA A 312 14.37 -18.43 -14.19
C ALA A 312 15.02 -19.67 -14.83
N ALA A 313 15.63 -20.54 -14.02
CA ALA A 313 16.23 -21.79 -14.48
C ALA A 313 15.17 -22.82 -14.90
N LEU A 314 15.54 -23.70 -15.84
CA LEU A 314 14.74 -24.84 -16.23
C LEU A 314 14.69 -25.86 -15.09
N LYS A 315 13.50 -26.26 -14.65
CA LYS A 315 13.31 -27.29 -13.61
C LYS A 315 12.31 -28.36 -14.05
N PRO A 316 12.59 -29.66 -13.83
CA PRO A 316 11.60 -30.71 -14.05
C PRO A 316 10.31 -30.42 -13.29
N PHE A 317 9.17 -30.67 -13.93
CA PHE A 317 7.85 -30.43 -13.33
C PHE A 317 7.01 -31.71 -13.26
N ASP A 318 6.77 -32.36 -14.40
CA ASP A 318 5.96 -33.57 -14.47
C ASP A 318 6.29 -34.39 -15.72
N SER A 319 5.88 -35.65 -15.76
CA SER A 319 5.96 -36.52 -16.92
C SER A 319 4.62 -37.22 -17.14
N LEU A 320 3.94 -36.88 -18.22
CA LEU A 320 2.58 -37.33 -18.49
C LEU A 320 2.52 -38.30 -19.67
N THR A 321 1.82 -39.42 -19.51
CA THR A 321 1.45 -40.29 -20.63
C THR A 321 0.19 -39.74 -21.30
N CYS A 322 0.34 -39.24 -22.53
CA CYS A 322 -0.77 -38.63 -23.27
C CYS A 322 -1.57 -39.69 -24.05
N ALA A 323 -2.84 -39.40 -24.31
CA ALA A 323 -3.70 -40.21 -25.16
C ALA A 323 -3.15 -40.40 -26.59
N CYS A 324 -2.22 -39.55 -27.04
CA CYS A 324 -1.52 -39.73 -28.31
C CYS A 324 -0.47 -40.87 -28.28
N GLY A 325 -0.32 -41.57 -27.15
CA GLY A 325 0.62 -42.69 -26.97
C GLY A 325 2.05 -42.26 -26.63
N ARG A 326 2.32 -40.94 -26.53
CA ARG A 326 3.64 -40.39 -26.18
C ARG A 326 3.69 -39.96 -24.72
N THR A 327 4.87 -40.06 -24.12
CA THR A 327 5.15 -39.44 -22.83
C THR A 327 5.69 -38.04 -23.06
N HIS A 328 5.02 -37.02 -22.52
CA HIS A 328 5.52 -35.64 -22.55
C HIS A 328 6.18 -35.30 -21.23
N LYS A 329 7.44 -34.90 -21.28
CA LYS A 329 8.13 -34.33 -20.12
C LYS A 329 7.90 -32.83 -20.07
N LEU A 330 7.40 -32.36 -18.93
CA LEU A 330 7.13 -30.97 -18.65
C LEU A 330 8.16 -30.42 -17.68
N TYR A 331 8.54 -29.17 -17.93
CA TYR A 331 9.46 -28.40 -17.11
C TYR A 331 8.84 -27.03 -16.84
N THR A 332 9.32 -26.36 -15.80
CA THR A 332 9.04 -24.94 -15.57
C THR A 332 10.24 -24.09 -15.95
N ARG A 333 9.99 -22.92 -16.53
CA ARG A 333 11.00 -21.88 -16.79
C ARG A 333 10.35 -20.50 -16.69
N LYS A 334 10.93 -19.57 -15.91
CA LYS A 334 10.40 -18.21 -15.71
C LYS A 334 8.91 -18.16 -15.34
N GLY A 335 8.44 -19.13 -14.55
CA GLY A 335 7.04 -19.17 -14.11
C GLY A 335 6.04 -19.80 -15.08
N THR A 336 6.47 -20.29 -16.25
CA THR A 336 5.59 -20.96 -17.24
C THR A 336 5.97 -22.44 -17.44
N LEU A 337 5.06 -23.22 -18.00
CA LEU A 337 5.34 -24.58 -18.48
C LEU A 337 6.02 -24.56 -19.85
N VAL A 338 7.04 -25.40 -20.00
CA VAL A 338 7.71 -25.73 -21.26
C VAL A 338 7.71 -27.26 -21.42
N ALA A 339 7.60 -27.75 -22.64
CA ALA A 339 7.61 -29.18 -22.94
C ALA A 339 8.92 -29.56 -23.63
N GLU A 340 9.44 -30.74 -23.30
CA GLU A 340 10.57 -31.35 -24.01
C GLU A 340 10.13 -31.73 -25.43
N ARG A 341 10.91 -31.31 -26.43
CA ARG A 341 10.80 -31.74 -27.82
C ARG A 341 12.16 -32.25 -28.28
N VAL A 342 12.21 -33.48 -28.74
CA VAL A 342 13.38 -34.07 -29.38
C VAL A 342 13.21 -33.91 -30.88
N ASP A 343 14.20 -33.35 -31.57
CA ASP A 343 14.20 -33.26 -33.03
C ASP A 343 14.75 -34.53 -33.70
N GLU A 344 14.81 -34.54 -35.03
CA GLU A 344 15.25 -35.69 -35.83
C GLU A 344 16.73 -36.04 -35.59
N ASP A 345 17.54 -35.05 -35.20
CA ASP A 345 18.97 -35.21 -34.88
C ASP A 345 19.21 -35.68 -33.44
N GLY A 346 18.14 -35.86 -32.65
CA GLY A 346 18.21 -36.26 -31.25
C GLY A 346 18.52 -35.11 -30.29
N ALA A 347 18.54 -33.86 -30.76
CA ALA A 347 18.74 -32.70 -29.90
C ALA A 347 17.46 -32.35 -29.13
N VAL A 348 17.64 -31.97 -27.86
CA VAL A 348 16.56 -31.72 -26.91
C VAL A 348 16.28 -30.21 -26.80
N HIS A 349 15.05 -29.83 -27.15
CA HIS A 349 14.54 -28.47 -27.07
C HIS A 349 13.47 -28.35 -25.99
N HIS A 350 13.29 -27.14 -25.47
CA HIS A 350 12.28 -26.83 -24.45
C HIS A 350 11.42 -25.65 -24.89
N ASP A 351 10.27 -25.99 -25.46
CA ASP A 351 9.37 -25.05 -26.09
C ASP A 351 8.25 -24.65 -25.12
N ARG A 352 7.90 -23.37 -25.10
CA ARG A 352 6.82 -22.85 -24.23
C ARG A 352 5.49 -23.50 -24.63
N CYS A 353 4.79 -24.04 -23.64
CA CYS A 353 3.44 -24.55 -23.88
C CYS A 353 2.47 -23.38 -24.05
N ASN A 354 1.61 -23.45 -25.07
CA ASN A 354 0.59 -22.43 -25.29
C ASN A 354 -0.44 -22.47 -24.15
N LEU A 355 -0.74 -21.32 -23.53
CA LEU A 355 -1.75 -21.24 -22.47
C LEU A 355 -3.13 -21.12 -23.11
N LEU A 356 -3.94 -22.16 -23.00
CA LEU A 356 -5.32 -22.18 -23.51
C LEU A 356 -6.30 -21.53 -22.55
N LYS A 357 -6.12 -21.74 -21.24
CA LYS A 357 -7.03 -21.22 -20.22
C LYS A 357 -6.35 -21.10 -18.86
N LEU A 358 -6.59 -19.99 -18.18
CA LEU A 358 -6.41 -19.84 -16.73
C LEU A 358 -7.81 -19.78 -16.11
N HIS A 359 -8.04 -20.54 -15.04
CA HIS A 359 -9.29 -20.44 -14.27
C HIS A 359 -9.07 -20.87 -12.83
N SER A 360 -10.01 -20.49 -11.96
CA SER A 360 -10.06 -20.95 -10.59
C SER A 360 -11.41 -21.58 -10.27
N THR A 361 -11.43 -22.42 -9.24
CA THR A 361 -12.65 -22.98 -8.65
C THR A 361 -12.64 -22.74 -7.15
N HIS A 362 -13.79 -22.36 -6.60
CA HIS A 362 -13.95 -22.17 -5.17
C HIS A 362 -14.36 -23.48 -4.50
N ARG A 363 -13.68 -23.85 -3.41
CA ARG A 363 -13.99 -25.03 -2.59
C ARG A 363 -15.05 -24.72 -1.55
N THR A 364 -15.74 -25.75 -1.09
CA THR A 364 -16.62 -25.67 0.10
C THR A 364 -15.87 -25.23 1.36
N THR A 365 -14.56 -25.48 1.42
CA THR A 365 -13.68 -25.07 2.53
C THR A 365 -13.31 -23.57 2.53
N GLY A 366 -13.82 -22.77 1.58
CA GLY A 366 -13.46 -21.36 1.43
C GLY A 366 -12.13 -21.10 0.71
N ARG A 367 -11.44 -22.14 0.22
CA ARG A 367 -10.18 -22.03 -0.52
C ARG A 367 -10.39 -22.07 -2.03
N TYR A 368 -9.42 -21.57 -2.79
CA TYR A 368 -9.44 -21.60 -4.25
C TYR A 368 -8.44 -22.59 -4.80
N ASP A 369 -8.84 -23.25 -5.89
CA ASP A 369 -7.95 -24.04 -6.72
C ASP A 369 -7.71 -23.32 -8.03
N TRP A 370 -6.45 -23.13 -8.37
CA TRP A 370 -6.04 -22.47 -9.60
C TRP A 370 -5.54 -23.48 -10.61
N TYR A 371 -5.97 -23.33 -11.85
CA TYR A 371 -5.62 -24.24 -12.93
C TYR A 371 -5.15 -23.48 -14.15
N VAL A 372 -4.09 -23.99 -14.77
CA VAL A 372 -3.75 -23.68 -16.16
C VAL A 372 -4.12 -24.87 -17.03
N THR A 373 -4.69 -24.59 -18.19
CA THR A 373 -4.84 -25.55 -19.28
C THR A 373 -3.89 -25.13 -20.38
N ILE A 374 -2.97 -26.02 -20.74
CA ILE A 374 -1.96 -25.78 -21.76
C ILE A 374 -2.18 -26.69 -22.96
N GLN A 375 -1.65 -26.30 -24.11
CA GLN A 375 -1.52 -27.16 -25.28
C GLN A 375 -0.16 -27.86 -25.25
N LEU A 376 -0.18 -29.18 -25.32
CA LEU A 376 1.02 -30.01 -25.45
C LEU A 376 1.54 -29.98 -26.89
N PRO A 377 2.81 -30.36 -27.15
CA PRO A 377 3.36 -30.42 -28.51
C PRO A 377 2.57 -31.30 -29.49
N CYS A 378 1.85 -32.31 -29.00
CA CYS A 378 0.99 -33.16 -29.83
C CYS A 378 -0.39 -32.52 -30.14
N GLY A 379 -0.65 -31.29 -29.68
CA GLY A 379 -1.91 -30.58 -29.84
C GLY A 379 -2.95 -30.85 -28.74
N ALA A 380 -2.76 -31.88 -27.90
CA ALA A 380 -3.67 -32.22 -26.82
C ALA A 380 -3.69 -31.15 -25.72
N ALA A 381 -4.86 -30.91 -25.13
CA ALA A 381 -5.00 -30.03 -23.97
C ALA A 381 -4.68 -30.80 -22.68
N HIS A 382 -3.89 -30.18 -21.80
CA HIS A 382 -3.55 -30.74 -20.49
C HIS A 382 -3.79 -29.70 -19.40
N ARG A 383 -4.51 -30.10 -18.35
CA ARG A 383 -4.89 -29.25 -17.21
C ARG A 383 -4.00 -29.56 -16.01
N VAL A 384 -3.36 -28.54 -15.47
CA VAL A 384 -2.48 -28.60 -14.31
C VAL A 384 -3.02 -27.71 -13.21
N ARG A 385 -3.03 -28.20 -11.97
CA ARG A 385 -3.34 -27.39 -10.78
C ARG A 385 -2.07 -26.68 -10.32
N ILE A 386 -2.13 -25.36 -10.23
CA ILE A 386 -1.00 -24.48 -9.93
C ILE A 386 -0.64 -24.53 -8.45
N ASN A 387 -1.66 -24.45 -7.58
CA ASN A 387 -1.53 -24.39 -6.13
C ASN A 387 -1.73 -25.75 -5.47
N GLU A 388 -1.41 -26.82 -6.19
CA GLU A 388 -1.28 -28.15 -5.62
C GLU A 388 0.06 -28.27 -4.87
N PRO A 389 0.09 -28.84 -3.65
CA PRO A 389 1.34 -29.16 -2.99
C PRO A 389 2.21 -30.04 -3.89
N ALA A 390 3.52 -29.81 -3.94
CA ALA A 390 4.40 -30.75 -4.60
C ALA A 390 4.44 -32.09 -3.83
N SER A 391 4.80 -33.17 -4.53
CA SER A 391 4.86 -34.51 -3.96
C SER A 391 5.89 -34.66 -2.83
N ASP A 392 6.89 -33.77 -2.78
CA ASP A 392 7.89 -33.72 -1.72
C ASP A 392 7.39 -33.02 -0.44
N GLY A 393 6.21 -32.41 -0.46
CA GLY A 393 5.61 -31.67 0.65
C GLY A 393 6.30 -30.37 1.04
N ALA A 394 7.53 -30.13 0.58
CA ALA A 394 8.35 -28.96 0.89
C ALA A 394 8.29 -27.88 -0.20
N THR A 395 8.02 -28.29 -1.45
CA THR A 395 8.01 -27.39 -2.59
C THR A 395 6.60 -26.90 -2.91
N HIS A 396 6.45 -25.60 -3.10
CA HIS A 396 5.18 -25.03 -3.57
C HIS A 396 5.22 -24.83 -5.08
N ARG A 397 4.34 -25.53 -5.81
CA ARG A 397 4.28 -25.45 -7.28
C ARG A 397 4.05 -24.01 -7.78
N VAL A 398 3.29 -23.20 -7.04
CA VAL A 398 3.07 -21.76 -7.33
C VAL A 398 4.35 -20.94 -7.42
N GLU A 399 5.46 -21.39 -6.83
CA GLU A 399 6.75 -20.72 -6.96
C GLU A 399 7.27 -20.78 -8.40
N TYR A 400 7.10 -21.94 -9.04
CA TYR A 400 7.68 -22.29 -10.35
C TYR A 400 6.69 -22.22 -11.51
N LEU A 401 5.40 -22.37 -11.21
CA LEU A 401 4.29 -22.18 -12.15
C LEU A 401 3.41 -21.05 -11.64
N ARG A 402 3.39 -19.92 -12.35
CA ARG A 402 2.68 -18.70 -11.93
C ARG A 402 1.33 -18.60 -12.63
N GLN A 403 0.38 -17.91 -11.98
CA GLN A 403 -0.94 -17.62 -12.58
C GLN A 403 -0.80 -16.69 -13.80
N ALA A 404 0.11 -15.73 -13.73
CA ALA A 404 0.44 -14.83 -14.81
C ALA A 404 1.96 -14.62 -14.87
N VAL A 405 2.49 -14.54 -16.08
CA VAL A 405 3.91 -14.28 -16.36
C VAL A 405 4.01 -13.18 -17.40
N ALA A 406 5.11 -12.41 -17.34
CA ALA A 406 5.43 -11.46 -18.40
C ALA A 406 5.52 -12.19 -19.75
N ALA A 407 4.92 -11.60 -20.78
CA ALA A 407 5.18 -12.04 -22.14
C ALA A 407 6.58 -11.58 -22.58
N GLU A 408 7.15 -12.30 -23.55
CA GLU A 408 8.32 -11.82 -24.28
C GLU A 408 7.87 -10.66 -25.22
N ASP A 409 8.82 -9.83 -25.68
CA ASP A 409 8.55 -8.54 -26.36
C ASP A 409 7.60 -8.62 -27.58
N SER A 410 7.36 -9.83 -28.12
CA SER A 410 6.46 -10.10 -29.24
C SER A 410 4.97 -10.24 -28.87
N GLU A 411 4.59 -10.31 -27.59
CA GLU A 411 3.18 -10.47 -27.15
C GLU A 411 2.76 -9.42 -26.09
N PRO A 412 2.65 -8.13 -26.45
CA PRO A 412 2.47 -7.03 -25.50
C PRO A 412 1.15 -7.04 -24.71
N ALA A 413 0.15 -7.84 -25.11
CA ALA A 413 -1.22 -7.78 -24.57
C ALA A 413 -1.57 -8.87 -23.53
N THR A 414 -0.61 -9.40 -22.77
CA THR A 414 -0.93 -10.31 -21.67
C THR A 414 -1.54 -9.58 -20.47
N VAL A 415 -2.35 -10.28 -19.66
CA VAL A 415 -2.89 -9.72 -18.41
C VAL A 415 -1.77 -9.26 -17.47
N TYR A 416 -0.63 -9.95 -17.46
CA TYR A 416 0.56 -9.52 -16.73
C TYR A 416 1.06 -8.16 -17.18
N ASN A 417 1.26 -7.97 -18.49
CA ASN A 417 1.75 -6.71 -19.04
C ASN A 417 0.75 -5.56 -18.86
N ARG A 418 -0.54 -5.85 -18.71
CA ARG A 418 -1.56 -4.83 -18.39
C ARG A 418 -1.57 -4.43 -16.91
N ILE A 419 -1.52 -5.42 -16.00
CA ILE A 419 -1.75 -5.23 -14.56
C ILE A 419 -0.47 -4.93 -13.80
N TYR A 420 0.64 -5.62 -14.09
CA TYR A 420 1.90 -5.44 -13.37
C TYR A 420 2.45 -4.00 -13.43
N PRO A 421 2.33 -3.23 -14.54
CA PRO A 421 2.74 -1.82 -14.55
C PRO A 421 2.00 -0.94 -13.54
N TYR A 422 0.82 -1.36 -13.06
CA TYR A 422 0.16 -0.65 -11.99
C TYR A 422 0.96 -0.67 -10.68
N ARG A 423 2.01 -1.51 -10.54
CA ARG A 423 2.99 -1.43 -9.44
C ARG A 423 3.63 -0.05 -9.27
N SER A 424 3.67 0.74 -10.35
CA SER A 424 4.07 2.16 -10.28
C SER A 424 3.20 2.97 -9.31
N ASP A 425 2.01 2.48 -8.96
CA ASP A 425 1.16 3.05 -7.91
C ASP A 425 1.76 2.87 -6.50
N ALA A 426 2.43 1.75 -6.20
CA ALA A 426 3.16 1.55 -4.95
C ALA A 426 4.46 2.37 -4.92
N GLU A 427 5.24 2.34 -6.01
CA GLU A 427 6.45 3.18 -6.12
C GLU A 427 6.10 4.67 -5.96
N SER A 428 4.98 5.11 -6.53
CA SER A 428 4.52 6.49 -6.36
C SER A 428 3.92 6.77 -4.98
N ALA A 429 3.44 5.78 -4.23
CA ALA A 429 3.09 5.94 -2.82
C ALA A 429 4.34 6.20 -1.98
N ASN A 430 5.38 5.38 -2.13
CA ASN A 430 6.69 5.61 -1.51
C ASN A 430 7.28 6.96 -1.87
N ASN A 431 7.26 7.32 -3.15
CA ASN A 431 7.74 8.62 -3.60
C ASN A 431 6.92 9.78 -3.03
N THR A 432 5.63 9.59 -2.75
CA THR A 432 4.78 10.60 -2.11
C THR A 432 5.19 10.79 -0.65
N ILE A 433 5.38 9.70 0.10
CA ILE A 433 5.88 9.75 1.48
C ILE A 433 7.25 10.46 1.52
N ASP A 434 8.18 10.08 0.63
CA ASP A 434 9.51 10.69 0.56
C ASP A 434 9.47 12.18 0.15
N ALA A 435 8.53 12.56 -0.72
CA ALA A 435 8.38 13.94 -1.20
C ALA A 435 7.75 14.87 -0.16
N ASP A 436 6.78 14.36 0.60
CA ASP A 436 6.08 15.13 1.61
C ASP A 436 6.98 15.36 2.84
N TRP A 437 7.89 14.44 3.13
CA TRP A 437 8.70 14.47 4.34
C TRP A 437 10.02 15.20 4.14
N TYR A 438 10.43 16.02 5.11
CA TYR A 438 11.64 16.84 4.98
C TYR A 438 12.89 15.98 4.78
N ARG A 439 13.48 16.06 3.57
CA ARG A 439 14.62 15.24 3.12
C ARG A 439 14.34 13.72 3.15
N GLY A 440 13.08 13.30 3.06
CA GLY A 440 12.68 11.89 3.14
C GLY A 440 12.99 11.27 4.50
N ARG A 441 12.87 12.05 5.60
CA ARG A 441 13.20 11.60 6.95
C ARG A 441 11.99 11.65 7.86
N ALA A 442 11.97 10.73 8.83
CA ALA A 442 10.98 10.66 9.90
C ALA A 442 10.73 12.01 10.55
N ILE A 443 9.52 12.26 11.03
CA ILE A 443 9.18 13.51 11.74
C ILE A 443 9.13 13.27 13.26
N SER A 444 9.40 12.03 13.67
CA SER A 444 9.45 11.56 15.06
C SER A 444 10.71 10.72 15.29
N THR A 445 11.13 10.63 16.54
CA THR A 445 12.29 9.85 16.98
C THR A 445 11.91 8.52 17.62
N THR A 446 10.64 8.28 17.93
CA THR A 446 10.15 7.02 18.51
C THR A 446 9.26 6.26 17.53
N CYS A 447 9.15 4.95 17.71
CA CYS A 447 8.30 4.03 16.97
C CYS A 447 6.86 4.49 16.91
N ASP A 448 6.25 4.58 18.09
CA ASP A 448 4.86 5.00 18.24
C ASP A 448 4.62 6.37 17.60
N GLY A 449 5.58 7.29 17.75
CA GLY A 449 5.48 8.62 17.18
C GLY A 449 5.66 8.68 15.67
N GLN A 450 6.42 7.76 15.06
CA GLN A 450 6.55 7.64 13.61
C GLN A 450 5.29 6.99 13.03
N TYR A 451 4.81 5.92 13.67
CA TYR A 451 3.62 5.22 13.24
C TYR A 451 2.37 6.11 13.28
N LEU A 452 2.18 6.88 14.35
CA LEU A 452 1.09 7.84 14.45
C LEU A 452 1.12 8.88 13.32
N VAL A 453 2.31 9.29 12.87
CA VAL A 453 2.48 10.21 11.73
C VAL A 453 2.22 9.50 10.38
N MET A 454 2.60 8.22 10.24
CA MET A 454 2.28 7.42 9.06
C MET A 454 0.76 7.21 8.91
N LEU A 455 0.07 6.88 10.00
CA LEU A 455 -1.39 6.79 10.03
C LEU A 455 -2.03 8.14 9.68
N GLY A 456 -1.54 9.24 10.26
CA GLY A 456 -2.00 10.59 9.91
C GLY A 456 -1.77 10.93 8.43
N HIS A 457 -0.61 10.58 7.86
CA HIS A 457 -0.33 10.77 6.44
C HIS A 457 -1.34 10.02 5.57
N ALA A 458 -1.56 8.74 5.85
CA ALA A 458 -2.51 7.91 5.12
C ALA A 458 -3.95 8.49 5.20
N LEU A 459 -4.37 8.89 6.40
CA LEU A 459 -5.67 9.52 6.64
C LEU A 459 -5.84 10.83 5.85
N ALA A 460 -4.86 11.74 5.89
CA ALA A 460 -4.92 13.01 5.15
C ALA A 460 -4.96 12.81 3.63
N ARG A 461 -4.23 11.82 3.11
CA ARG A 461 -4.25 11.49 1.68
C ARG A 461 -5.58 10.87 1.27
N ASN A 462 -6.16 10.01 2.10
CA ASN A 462 -7.50 9.45 1.89
C ASN A 462 -8.58 10.54 1.90
N ALA A 463 -8.56 11.44 2.89
CA ALA A 463 -9.49 12.57 2.97
C ALA A 463 -9.43 13.46 1.72
N TYR A 464 -8.21 13.77 1.27
CA TYR A 464 -8.03 14.57 0.05
C TYR A 464 -8.49 13.82 -1.21
N ALA A 465 -8.24 12.52 -1.30
CA ALA A 465 -8.76 11.69 -2.40
C ALA A 465 -10.29 11.69 -2.41
N ASP A 466 -10.94 11.59 -1.25
CA ASP A 466 -12.40 11.63 -1.13
C ASP A 466 -12.99 12.98 -1.53
N ARG A 467 -12.36 14.08 -1.09
CA ARG A 467 -12.75 15.43 -1.50
C ARG A 467 -12.76 15.57 -3.03
N LEU A 468 -11.69 15.13 -3.70
CA LEU A 468 -11.60 15.16 -5.16
C LEU A 468 -12.64 14.24 -5.82
N TRP A 469 -12.92 13.09 -5.22
CA TRP A 469 -13.91 12.15 -5.72
C TRP A 469 -15.32 12.74 -5.67
N ARG A 470 -15.75 13.26 -4.51
CA ARG A 470 -17.07 13.89 -4.33
C ARG A 470 -17.27 15.13 -5.21
N HIS A 471 -16.19 15.88 -5.47
CA HIS A 471 -16.25 16.99 -6.41
C HIS A 471 -16.62 16.52 -7.84
N GLU A 472 -16.09 15.38 -8.27
CA GLU A 472 -16.38 14.82 -9.60
C GLU A 472 -17.65 13.99 -9.66
N HIS A 473 -18.11 13.49 -8.51
CA HIS A 473 -19.32 12.69 -8.35
C HIS A 473 -20.23 13.36 -7.31
N PRO A 474 -20.78 14.56 -7.62
CA PRO A 474 -21.63 15.26 -6.66
C PRO A 474 -22.89 14.43 -6.40
N ASP A 475 -23.22 14.25 -5.12
CA ASP A 475 -24.44 13.55 -4.75
C ASP A 475 -25.67 14.34 -5.26
N PRO A 476 -26.66 13.66 -5.86
CA PRO A 476 -27.87 14.34 -6.32
C PRO A 476 -28.60 14.96 -5.12
N GLY A 477 -28.47 16.28 -4.95
CA GLY A 477 -29.15 17.04 -3.89
C GLY A 477 -28.23 17.64 -2.82
N GLU A 478 -26.94 17.33 -2.80
CA GLU A 478 -25.98 18.04 -1.95
C GLU A 478 -25.33 19.22 -2.70
N PRO A 479 -25.14 20.37 -2.05
CA PRO A 479 -24.37 21.45 -2.65
C PRO A 479 -22.93 20.96 -2.93
N PRO A 480 -22.31 21.38 -4.05
CA PRO A 480 -20.96 20.96 -4.38
C PRO A 480 -20.02 21.29 -3.21
N VAL A 481 -19.18 20.31 -2.85
CA VAL A 481 -18.16 20.48 -1.81
C VAL A 481 -17.26 21.65 -2.24
N PRO A 482 -17.21 22.77 -1.49
CA PRO A 482 -16.46 23.96 -1.87
C PRO A 482 -14.97 23.68 -1.90
#